data_AF-A0A9P7A3K0-F1
#
_entry.id   AF-A0A9P7A3K0-F1
#
_cell.length_a   1.000
_cell.length_b   1.000
_cell.length_c   1.000
_cell.angle_alpha   90.00
_cell.angle_beta   90.00
_cell.angle_gamma   90.00
#
_symmetry.space_group_name_H-M   'P 1'
#
loop_
_entity.id
_entity.type
_entity.pdbx_description
1 polymer ?
#
loop_
_entity_poly.entity_id
_entity_poly.type
_entity_poly.pdbx_seq_one_letter_code
_entity_poly.pdbx_strand_id
1 'polypeptide(L)'
;MSSLEDSKIPKPAGEPGHPGRGGYTLFEDLDWNPKAFAKFKKSMHSLIEDHLDTTKCASAQSPVLLKVVRGKVLDNFPDLENYSNLWPVNDMIMTHLKYMSGRTREKWL
;
A
#
# COMPACT_ATOMS: atom_id res chain seq x y z
N MET A 1 3.47 -2.86 -30.38
CA MET A 1 4.24 -2.95 -29.13
C MET A 1 3.23 -3.17 -28.02
N SER A 2 3.04 -4.40 -27.56
CA SER A 2 2.21 -4.67 -26.37
C SER A 2 2.97 -4.10 -25.18
N SER A 3 2.35 -3.21 -24.40
CA SER A 3 3.02 -2.65 -23.23
C SER A 3 3.10 -3.75 -22.17
N LEU A 4 4.24 -3.91 -21.50
CA LEU A 4 4.42 -4.90 -20.43
C LEU A 4 3.40 -4.73 -19.28
N GLU A 5 2.73 -3.58 -19.22
CA GLU A 5 1.64 -3.30 -18.28
C GLU A 5 0.36 -4.10 -18.56
N ASP A 6 0.08 -4.49 -19.82
CA ASP A 6 -1.14 -5.23 -20.18
C ASP A 6 -1.16 -6.67 -19.61
N SER A 7 -0.01 -7.19 -19.18
CA SER A 7 0.11 -8.53 -18.56
C SER A 7 0.14 -8.51 -17.04
N LYS A 8 0.12 -7.33 -16.41
CA LYS A 8 0.17 -7.19 -14.95
C LYS A 8 -1.22 -7.29 -14.32
N ILE A 9 -1.26 -7.77 -13.08
CA ILE A 9 -2.48 -7.90 -12.29
C ILE A 9 -3.03 -6.50 -11.98
N PRO A 10 -4.21 -6.14 -12.53
CA PRO A 10 -4.76 -4.81 -12.37
C PRO A 10 -5.26 -4.57 -10.94
N LYS A 11 -5.39 -3.29 -10.57
CA LYS A 11 -6.04 -2.90 -9.32
C LYS A 11 -7.53 -3.25 -9.38
N PRO A 12 -8.12 -3.83 -8.32
CA PRO A 12 -9.57 -4.05 -8.24
C PRO A 12 -10.35 -2.73 -8.35
N ALA A 13 -11.62 -2.83 -8.78
CA ALA A 13 -12.51 -1.68 -8.80
C ALA A 13 -12.85 -1.23 -7.37
N GLY A 14 -12.91 0.10 -7.16
CA GLY A 14 -13.28 0.69 -5.87
C GLY A 14 -12.10 1.13 -5.00
N GLU A 15 -12.40 1.55 -3.77
CA GLU A 15 -11.41 2.01 -2.80
C GLU A 15 -10.98 0.90 -1.82
N PRO A 16 -9.69 0.80 -1.48
CA PRO A 16 -9.22 -0.14 -0.47
C PRO A 16 -9.77 0.22 0.93
N GLY A 17 -10.23 -0.79 1.66
CA GLY A 17 -10.77 -0.65 3.03
C GLY A 17 -12.24 -0.28 3.10
N HIS A 18 -13.00 -0.41 2.00
CA HIS A 18 -14.44 -0.08 1.94
C HIS A 18 -15.32 -1.19 1.33
N PRO A 19 -15.20 -2.47 1.77
CA PRO A 19 -15.87 -3.61 1.12
C PRO A 19 -17.41 -3.47 1.04
N GLY A 20 -18.04 -2.79 2.00
CA GLY A 20 -19.50 -2.59 2.03
C GLY A 20 -20.04 -1.45 1.17
N ARG A 21 -19.19 -0.67 0.47
CA ARG A 21 -19.61 0.46 -0.38
C ARG A 21 -18.99 0.41 -1.78
N GLY A 22 -18.75 -0.80 -2.30
CA GLY A 22 -18.13 -1.01 -3.61
C GLY A 22 -16.62 -0.82 -3.62
N GLY A 23 -15.99 -0.83 -2.45
CA GLY A 23 -14.53 -0.98 -2.29
C GLY A 23 -14.14 -2.44 -2.07
N TYR A 24 -12.90 -2.66 -1.67
CA TYR A 24 -12.33 -4.00 -1.54
C TYR A 24 -11.34 -4.08 -0.37
N THR A 25 -10.80 -5.26 -0.06
CA THR A 25 -9.78 -5.40 1.00
C THR A 25 -8.50 -5.99 0.44
N LEU A 26 -7.34 -5.40 0.77
CA LEU A 26 -6.06 -5.91 0.24
C LEU A 26 -5.83 -7.40 0.56
N PHE A 27 -6.39 -7.91 1.66
CA PHE A 27 -6.23 -9.31 2.03
C PHE A 27 -6.99 -10.24 1.08
N GLU A 28 -8.25 -9.92 0.78
CA GLU A 28 -9.09 -10.73 -0.10
C GLU A 28 -8.62 -10.63 -1.55
N ASP A 29 -8.31 -9.43 -2.04
CA ASP A 29 -7.98 -9.21 -3.46
C ASP A 29 -6.57 -9.63 -3.85
N LEU A 30 -5.64 -9.73 -2.89
CA LEU A 30 -4.34 -10.33 -3.17
C LEU A 30 -4.42 -11.86 -3.23
N ASP A 31 -5.39 -12.46 -2.53
CA ASP A 31 -5.53 -13.93 -2.37
C ASP A 31 -4.23 -14.63 -1.97
N TRP A 32 -3.40 -13.94 -1.19
CA TRP A 32 -2.16 -14.52 -0.67
C TRP A 32 -2.46 -15.40 0.53
N ASN A 33 -1.63 -16.43 0.73
CA ASN A 33 -1.73 -17.19 1.96
C ASN A 33 -1.56 -16.24 3.18
N PRO A 34 -2.27 -16.49 4.31
CA PRO A 34 -2.30 -15.56 5.43
C PRO A 34 -0.94 -15.20 6.02
N LYS A 35 0.03 -16.13 5.98
CA LYS A 35 1.38 -15.90 6.50
C LYS A 35 2.17 -14.94 5.61
N ALA A 36 2.06 -15.09 4.29
CA ALA A 36 2.70 -14.20 3.33
C ALA A 36 2.13 -12.78 3.43
N PHE A 37 0.80 -12.66 3.49
CA PHE A 37 0.16 -11.37 3.67
C PHE A 37 0.56 -10.70 5.00
N ALA A 38 0.58 -11.46 6.11
CA ALA A 38 1.00 -10.93 7.40
C ALA A 38 2.46 -10.43 7.38
N LYS A 39 3.36 -11.17 6.72
CA LYS A 39 4.76 -10.76 6.53
C LYS A 39 4.85 -9.46 5.72
N PHE A 40 4.15 -9.39 4.59
CA PHE A 40 4.09 -8.19 3.75
C PHE A 40 3.54 -6.99 4.51
N LYS A 41 2.40 -7.14 5.18
CA LYS A 41 1.78 -6.08 5.97
C LYS A 41 2.71 -5.56 7.06
N LYS A 42 3.40 -6.46 7.79
CA LYS A 42 4.37 -6.07 8.81
C LYS A 42 5.55 -5.29 8.22
N SER A 43 6.12 -5.77 7.12
CA SER A 43 7.21 -5.07 6.42
C SER A 43 6.79 -3.68 5.93
N MET A 44 5.60 -3.57 5.33
CA MET A 44 5.04 -2.30 4.89
C MET A 44 4.87 -1.31 6.04
N HIS A 45 4.28 -1.74 7.16
CA HIS A 45 4.09 -0.88 8.34
C HIS A 45 5.43 -0.34 8.85
N SER A 46 6.45 -1.20 9.03
CA SER A 46 7.79 -0.78 9.47
C SER A 46 8.38 0.25 8.51
N LEU A 47 8.38 -0.03 7.20
CA LEU A 47 8.95 0.88 6.21
C LEU A 47 8.23 2.22 6.14
N ILE A 48 6.91 2.23 6.35
CA ILE A 48 6.13 3.48 6.40
C ILE A 48 6.52 4.29 7.63
N GLU A 49 6.59 3.67 8.81
CA GLU A 49 6.97 4.34 10.06
C GLU A 49 8.43 4.82 10.04
N ASP A 50 9.34 4.07 9.41
CA ASP A 50 10.77 4.39 9.34
C ASP A 50 11.11 5.49 8.32
N HIS A 51 10.26 5.68 7.29
CA HIS A 51 10.61 6.54 6.14
C HIS A 51 9.59 7.63 5.80
N LEU A 52 8.33 7.50 6.21
CA LEU A 52 7.28 8.46 5.88
C LEU A 52 6.82 9.21 7.11
N ASP A 53 6.21 10.37 6.88
CA ASP A 53 5.63 11.17 7.96
C ASP A 53 4.22 10.66 8.28
N THR A 54 4.07 9.86 9.33
CA THR A 54 2.78 9.24 9.71
C THR A 54 1.71 10.25 10.15
N THR A 55 2.07 11.52 10.34
CA THR A 55 1.13 12.60 10.62
C THR A 55 0.48 13.18 9.36
N LYS A 56 1.00 12.84 8.17
CA LYS A 56 0.55 13.35 6.86
C LYS A 56 -0.13 12.26 6.03
N CYS A 57 -1.08 12.68 5.20
CA CYS A 57 -1.68 11.81 4.20
C CYS A 57 -0.69 11.49 3.06
N ALA A 58 -0.99 10.44 2.27
CA ALA A 58 -0.11 9.98 1.20
C ALA A 58 0.21 11.06 0.14
N SER A 59 -0.75 11.92 -0.20
CA SER A 59 -0.55 13.01 -1.18
C SER A 59 0.35 14.14 -0.67
N ALA A 60 0.54 14.24 0.65
CA ALA A 60 1.42 15.23 1.28
C ALA A 60 2.82 14.66 1.60
N GLN A 61 3.10 13.40 1.22
CA GLN A 61 4.41 12.78 1.40
C GLN A 61 5.42 13.26 0.35
N SER A 62 6.70 13.18 0.70
CA SER A 62 7.78 13.37 -0.26
C SER A 62 7.75 12.29 -1.35
N PRO A 63 7.68 12.64 -2.65
CA PRO A 63 7.76 11.67 -3.73
C PRO A 63 9.06 10.85 -3.73
N VAL A 64 10.15 11.43 -3.21
CA VAL A 64 11.44 10.73 -3.08
C VAL A 64 11.35 9.63 -2.03
N LEU A 65 10.74 9.90 -0.87
CA LEU A 65 10.60 8.91 0.20
C LEU A 65 9.58 7.82 -0.18
N LEU A 66 8.52 8.16 -0.92
CA LEU A 66 7.61 7.17 -1.49
C LEU A 66 8.33 6.20 -2.44
N LYS A 67 9.27 6.71 -3.27
CA LYS A 67 10.10 5.85 -4.13
C LYS A 67 11.03 4.96 -3.30
N VAL A 68 11.62 5.46 -2.22
CA VAL A 68 12.46 4.67 -1.30
C VAL A 68 11.67 3.51 -0.69
N VAL A 69 10.47 3.77 -0.15
CA VAL A 69 9.62 2.72 0.43
C VAL A 69 9.25 1.67 -0.61
N ARG A 70 8.85 2.09 -1.82
CA ARG A 70 8.53 1.17 -2.93
C ARG A 70 9.72 0.29 -3.29
N GLY A 71 10.91 0.86 -3.47
CA GLY A 71 12.13 0.12 -3.77
C GLY A 71 12.47 -0.92 -2.70
N LYS A 72 12.49 -0.50 -1.43
CA LYS A 72 12.78 -1.40 -0.31
C LYS A 72 11.79 -2.56 -0.18
N VAL A 73 10.53 -2.35 -0.56
CA VAL A 73 9.54 -3.43 -0.54
C VAL A 73 9.72 -4.38 -1.72
N LEU A 74 10.09 -3.89 -2.90
CA LEU A 74 10.41 -4.75 -4.05
C LEU A 74 11.64 -5.62 -3.78
N ASP A 75 12.64 -5.10 -3.08
CA ASP A 75 13.81 -5.89 -2.66
C ASP A 75 13.41 -7.09 -1.77
N ASN A 76 12.34 -6.97 -1.00
CA ASN A 76 11.85 -8.01 -0.08
C ASN A 76 10.71 -8.88 -0.66
N PHE A 77 9.99 -8.36 -1.66
CA PHE A 77 8.78 -8.94 -2.26
C PHE A 77 8.77 -8.66 -3.78
N PRO A 78 9.69 -9.28 -4.55
CA PRO A 78 9.82 -9.00 -5.99
C PRO A 78 8.56 -9.34 -6.78
N ASP A 79 7.75 -10.28 -6.31
CA ASP A 79 6.47 -10.66 -6.94
C ASP A 79 5.47 -9.50 -7.06
N LEU A 80 5.68 -8.41 -6.32
CA LEU A 80 4.86 -7.20 -6.42
C LEU A 80 5.03 -6.48 -7.77
N GLU A 81 6.11 -6.73 -8.52
CA GLU A 81 6.28 -6.21 -9.89
C GLU A 81 5.23 -6.76 -10.87
N ASN A 82 4.60 -7.89 -10.53
CA ASN A 82 3.51 -8.48 -11.31
C ASN A 82 2.20 -7.69 -11.19
N TYR A 83 2.11 -6.70 -10.29
CA TYR A 83 0.91 -5.90 -10.08
C TYR A 83 1.04 -4.53 -10.76
N SER A 84 0.03 -4.13 -11.53
CA SER A 84 0.05 -2.89 -12.30
C SER A 84 0.25 -1.69 -11.37
N ASN A 85 1.18 -0.80 -11.74
CA ASN A 85 1.53 0.40 -10.97
C ASN A 85 1.89 0.15 -9.49
N LEU A 86 2.23 -1.08 -9.08
CA LEU A 86 2.45 -1.45 -7.68
C LEU A 86 1.26 -1.11 -6.77
N TRP A 87 0.03 -1.34 -7.26
CA TRP A 87 -1.18 -1.01 -6.49
C TRP A 87 -1.20 -1.58 -5.06
N PRO A 88 -0.71 -2.81 -4.76
CA PRO A 88 -0.76 -3.32 -3.39
C PRO A 88 0.08 -2.48 -2.42
N VAL A 89 1.24 -2.01 -2.90
CA VAL A 89 2.15 -1.16 -2.13
C VAL A 89 1.52 0.22 -1.92
N ASN A 90 0.99 0.81 -2.98
CA ASN A 90 0.39 2.15 -2.93
C ASN A 90 -0.83 2.19 -2.01
N ASP A 91 -1.69 1.18 -2.09
CA ASP A 91 -2.90 1.12 -1.28
C ASP A 91 -2.58 0.84 0.19
N MET A 92 -1.54 0.03 0.48
CA MET A 92 -1.07 -0.17 1.86
C MET A 92 -0.51 1.12 2.46
N ILE A 93 0.28 1.90 1.69
CA ILE A 93 0.75 3.23 2.11
C ILE A 93 -0.45 4.14 2.40
N MET A 94 -1.41 4.22 1.48
CA MET A 94 -2.57 5.09 1.59
C MET A 94 -3.43 4.76 2.81
N THR A 95 -3.78 3.48 2.98
CA THR A 95 -4.63 3.02 4.08
C THR A 95 -3.96 3.20 5.44
N HIS A 96 -2.66 2.87 5.56
CA HIS A 96 -1.92 3.01 6.81
C HIS A 96 -1.75 4.49 7.20
N LEU A 97 -1.34 5.37 6.28
CA LEU A 97 -1.19 6.80 6.56
C LEU A 97 -2.53 7.47 6.89
N LYS A 98 -3.62 7.09 6.20
CA LYS A 98 -4.97 7.60 6.52
C LYS A 98 -5.36 7.27 7.96
N TYR A 99 -5.09 6.05 8.39
CA TYR A 99 -5.35 5.61 9.76
C TYR A 99 -4.48 6.35 10.79
N MET A 100 -3.18 6.45 10.54
CA MET A 100 -2.23 7.09 11.47
C MET A 100 -2.47 8.60 11.60
N SER A 101 -2.62 9.31 10.49
CA SER A 101 -2.88 10.76 10.51
C SER A 101 -4.23 11.12 11.14
N GLY A 102 -5.25 10.26 11.01
CA GLY A 102 -6.51 10.39 11.73
C GLY A 102 -6.33 10.30 13.25
N ARG A 103 -5.59 9.29 13.73
CA ARG A 103 -5.30 9.12 15.17
C ARG A 103 -4.46 10.25 15.75
N THR A 104 -3.50 10.78 14.99
CA THR A 104 -2.75 11.96 15.43
C THR A 104 -3.69 13.13 15.67
N ARG A 105 -4.66 13.37 14.76
CA ARG A 105 -5.66 14.45 14.92
C ARG A 105 -6.55 14.26 16.14
N GLU A 106 -6.99 13.03 16.43
CA GLU A 106 -7.81 12.71 17.60
C GLU A 106 -7.05 12.94 18.92
N LYS A 107 -5.73 12.73 18.95
CA LYS A 107 -4.91 12.91 20.16
C LYS A 107 -4.70 14.38 20.56
N TRP A 108 -5.00 15.33 19.67
CA TRP A 108 -4.84 16.78 19.89
C TRP A 108 -6.18 17.53 20.03
N LEU A 109 -7.29 16.79 20.17
CA LEU A 109 -8.62 17.29 20.54
C LEU A 109 -8.93 16.90 21.99
#